data_AF-A0A8T0FFS2-F1
#
_entry.id   AF-A0A8T0FFS2-F1
#
_cell.length_a   1.000
_cell.length_b   1.000
_cell.length_c   1.000
_cell.angle_alpha   90.00
_cell.angle_beta   90.00
_cell.angle_gamma   90.00
#
_symmetry.space_group_name_H-M   'P 1'
#
loop_
_entity.id
_entity.type
_entity.pdbx_description
1 polymer ?
#
loop_
_entity_poly.entity_id
_entity_poly.type
_entity_poly.pdbx_seq_one_letter_code
_entity_poly.pdbx_strand_id
1 'polypeptide(L)'
;MKVRLAAQTLSNSVADALEYCEKNLKHPDFQGAEATAKFLRFFNDIFDLFNSRNLLGRGFKRPLSLNTEAEFSIFVEKAELYIEELKTAPNGPPILESNRRTGFLGFLMTYKFSQDHLEMFFSAIRSKGGYNNNHTCKQFQAAYLRLLCHEI
;
A
#
# COMPACT_ATOMS: atom_id res chain seq x y z
N MET A 1 2.44 7.37 -17.84
CA MET A 1 1.78 6.11 -17.41
C MET A 1 0.44 6.45 -16.76
N LYS A 2 -0.67 5.81 -17.15
CA LYS A 2 -2.00 6.11 -16.56
C LYS A 2 -2.25 5.23 -15.33
N VAL A 3 -1.83 5.70 -14.16
CA VAL A 3 -1.96 4.98 -12.86
C VAL A 3 -3.40 4.60 -12.55
N ARG A 4 -4.38 5.42 -12.98
CA ARG A 4 -5.81 5.14 -12.80
C ARG A 4 -6.25 3.80 -13.38
N LEU A 5 -5.74 3.43 -14.55
CA LEU A 5 -6.11 2.17 -15.19
C LEU A 5 -5.55 0.98 -14.41
N ALA A 6 -4.28 1.07 -13.98
CA ALA A 6 -3.66 0.03 -13.17
C ALA A 6 -4.40 -0.18 -11.85
N ALA A 7 -4.78 0.89 -11.15
CA ALA A 7 -5.55 0.82 -9.91
C ALA A 7 -6.97 0.27 -10.10
N GLN A 8 -7.60 0.53 -11.26
CA GLN A 8 -8.91 -0.07 -11.59
C GLN A 8 -8.80 -1.57 -11.87
N THR A 9 -7.74 -1.99 -12.54
CA THR A 9 -7.49 -3.41 -12.86
C THR A 9 -7.07 -4.21 -11.61
N LEU A 10 -6.17 -3.67 -10.78
CA LEU A 10 -5.68 -4.27 -9.54
C LEU A 10 -6.61 -3.92 -8.37
N SER A 11 -7.87 -4.37 -8.44
CA SER A 11 -8.88 -4.00 -7.46
C SER A 11 -9.65 -5.20 -6.90
N ASN A 12 -10.18 -5.03 -5.69
CA ASN A 12 -11.04 -6.03 -5.04
C ASN A 12 -12.26 -6.41 -5.89
N SER A 13 -12.89 -5.45 -6.58
CA SER A 13 -14.05 -5.73 -7.43
C SER A 13 -13.72 -6.62 -8.63
N VAL A 14 -12.52 -6.50 -9.20
CA VAL A 14 -12.10 -7.35 -10.32
C VAL A 14 -11.83 -8.77 -9.79
N ALA A 15 -11.18 -8.89 -8.64
CA ALA A 15 -10.98 -10.18 -7.99
C ALA A 15 -12.31 -10.87 -7.62
N ASP A 16 -13.30 -10.12 -7.10
CA ASP A 16 -14.64 -10.65 -6.81
C ASP A 16 -15.31 -11.20 -8.07
N ALA A 17 -15.21 -10.46 -9.19
CA ALA A 17 -15.76 -10.89 -10.46
C ALA A 17 -15.10 -12.17 -10.99
N LEU A 18 -13.76 -12.27 -10.89
CA LEU A 18 -13.02 -13.49 -11.29
C LEU A 18 -13.46 -14.70 -10.47
N GLU A 19 -13.53 -14.56 -9.14
CA GLU A 19 -13.96 -15.65 -8.26
C GLU A 19 -15.42 -16.04 -8.49
N TYR A 20 -16.30 -15.06 -8.75
CA TYR A 20 -17.70 -15.34 -9.08
C TYR A 20 -17.82 -16.12 -10.40
N CYS A 21 -17.09 -15.72 -11.43
CA CYS A 21 -17.07 -16.43 -12.72
C CYS A 21 -16.56 -17.87 -12.57
N GLU A 22 -15.54 -18.10 -11.76
CA GLU A 22 -14.97 -19.43 -11.53
C GLU A 22 -15.85 -20.30 -10.62
N LYS A 23 -16.26 -19.78 -9.46
CA LYS A 23 -16.89 -20.59 -8.39
C LYS A 23 -18.40 -20.69 -8.55
N ASN A 24 -19.06 -19.59 -8.92
CA ASN A 24 -20.52 -19.52 -9.02
C ASN A 24 -21.01 -19.85 -10.43
N LEU A 25 -20.47 -19.19 -11.47
CA LEU A 25 -20.86 -19.44 -12.85
C LEU A 25 -20.20 -20.69 -13.44
N LYS A 26 -19.07 -21.13 -12.85
CA LYS A 26 -18.24 -22.26 -13.36
C LYS A 26 -17.92 -22.11 -14.84
N HIS A 27 -17.64 -20.88 -15.25
CA HIS A 27 -17.40 -20.56 -16.65
C HIS A 27 -16.05 -21.15 -17.08
N PRO A 28 -15.98 -21.92 -18.18
CA PRO A 28 -14.76 -22.64 -18.58
C PRO A 28 -13.54 -21.72 -18.76
N ASP A 29 -13.74 -20.54 -19.33
CA ASP A 29 -12.66 -19.55 -19.55
C ASP A 29 -12.06 -18.98 -18.25
N PHE A 30 -12.71 -19.16 -17.10
CA PHE A 30 -12.27 -18.65 -15.80
C PHE A 30 -11.74 -19.75 -14.88
N GLN A 31 -11.48 -20.95 -15.40
CA GLN A 31 -10.89 -22.03 -14.62
C GLN A 31 -9.48 -21.62 -14.13
N GLY A 32 -9.25 -21.72 -12.81
CA GLY A 32 -7.98 -21.34 -12.18
C GLY A 32 -7.82 -19.84 -11.93
N ALA A 33 -8.88 -19.03 -12.13
CA ALA A 33 -8.84 -17.59 -11.92
C ALA A 33 -8.57 -17.19 -10.46
N GLU A 34 -8.78 -18.10 -9.49
CA GLU A 34 -8.52 -17.89 -8.07
C GLU A 34 -7.09 -17.40 -7.79
N ALA A 35 -6.09 -17.96 -8.48
CA ALA A 35 -4.70 -17.54 -8.30
C ALA A 35 -4.50 -16.06 -8.71
N THR A 36 -5.12 -15.66 -9.82
CA THR A 36 -5.11 -14.27 -10.29
C THR A 36 -5.91 -13.38 -9.34
N ALA A 37 -7.08 -13.80 -8.87
CA ALA A 37 -7.87 -13.05 -7.90
C ALA A 37 -7.08 -12.77 -6.61
N LYS A 38 -6.37 -13.78 -6.07
CA LYS A 38 -5.48 -13.62 -4.91
C LYS A 38 -4.38 -12.59 -5.18
N PHE A 39 -3.73 -12.65 -6.34
CA PHE A 39 -2.73 -11.66 -6.75
C PHE A 39 -3.33 -10.24 -6.80
N LEU A 40 -4.51 -10.06 -7.40
CA LEU A 40 -5.16 -8.75 -7.50
C LEU A 40 -5.49 -8.16 -6.13
N ARG A 41 -6.01 -8.97 -5.20
CA ARG A 41 -6.30 -8.50 -3.82
C ARG A 41 -5.02 -8.09 -3.09
N PHE A 42 -3.99 -8.92 -3.21
CA PHE A 42 -2.72 -8.66 -2.53
C PHE A 42 -2.10 -7.34 -2.99
N PHE A 43 -2.06 -7.09 -4.30
CA PHE A 43 -1.55 -5.81 -4.83
C PHE A 43 -2.51 -4.64 -4.59
N ASN A 44 -3.83 -4.85 -4.52
CA ASN A 44 -4.78 -3.82 -4.09
C ASN A 44 -4.43 -3.36 -2.67
N ASP A 45 -4.20 -4.30 -1.75
CA ASP A 45 -3.93 -4.00 -0.35
C ASP A 45 -2.59 -3.29 -0.16
N ILE A 46 -1.54 -3.68 -0.90
CA ILE A 46 -0.27 -2.93 -0.99
C ILE A 46 -0.52 -1.50 -1.47
N PHE A 47 -1.34 -1.33 -2.51
CA PHE A 47 -1.63 0.00 -3.05
C PHE A 47 -2.44 0.87 -2.08
N ASP A 48 -3.41 0.27 -1.39
CA ASP A 48 -4.23 0.94 -0.39
C ASP A 48 -3.40 1.38 0.81
N LEU A 49 -2.46 0.53 1.25
CA LEU A 49 -1.49 0.84 2.30
C LEU A 49 -0.64 2.07 1.95
N PHE A 50 0.01 2.06 0.79
CA PHE A 50 0.89 3.16 0.35
C PHE A 50 0.16 4.41 -0.14
N ASN A 51 -1.18 4.37 -0.23
CA ASN A 51 -1.98 5.50 -0.67
C ASN A 51 -3.06 5.88 0.36
N SER A 52 -2.78 5.64 1.63
CA SER A 52 -3.63 6.02 2.75
C SER A 52 -3.70 7.54 2.91
N ARG A 53 -4.86 8.14 2.59
CA ARG A 53 -5.09 9.60 2.66
C ARG A 53 -6.31 10.01 3.46
N ASN A 54 -7.09 9.04 3.95
CA ASN A 54 -8.35 9.29 4.64
C ASN A 54 -8.23 8.85 6.10
N LEU A 55 -8.41 9.81 7.02
CA LEU A 55 -8.41 9.53 8.47
C LEU A 55 -9.50 8.54 8.90
N LEU A 56 -10.58 8.43 8.14
CA LEU A 56 -11.69 7.49 8.34
C LEU A 56 -11.63 6.30 7.37
N GLY A 57 -10.49 6.11 6.69
CA GLY A 57 -10.25 4.94 5.85
C GLY A 57 -10.44 3.64 6.64
N ARG A 58 -10.68 2.54 5.94
CA ARG A 58 -10.83 1.20 6.55
C ARG A 58 -9.78 0.26 5.97
N GLY A 59 -9.46 -0.81 6.69
CA GLY A 59 -8.41 -1.77 6.29
C GLY A 59 -7.06 -1.07 6.12
N PHE A 60 -6.36 -1.36 5.02
CA PHE A 60 -5.08 -0.74 4.68
C PHE A 60 -5.18 0.73 4.23
N LYS A 61 -6.39 1.25 3.96
CA LYS A 61 -6.61 2.69 3.71
C LYS A 61 -6.60 3.54 5.00
N ARG A 62 -6.47 2.91 6.17
CA ARG A 62 -6.39 3.61 7.46
C ARG A 62 -5.07 4.37 7.58
N PRO A 63 -5.03 5.49 8.31
CA PRO A 63 -3.78 6.17 8.61
C PRO A 63 -2.87 5.26 9.45
N LEU A 64 -1.57 5.30 9.18
CA LEU A 64 -0.57 4.65 10.02
C LEU A 64 -0.54 5.33 11.39
N SER A 65 -0.64 4.53 12.45
CA SER A 65 -0.67 4.96 13.85
C SER A 65 -0.08 3.86 14.73
N LEU A 66 0.21 4.18 16.00
CA LEU A 66 0.69 3.18 16.97
C LEU A 66 -0.24 1.96 17.11
N ASN A 67 -1.54 2.11 16.81
CA ASN A 67 -2.51 1.03 16.89
C ASN A 67 -2.58 0.16 15.62
N THR A 68 -2.00 0.63 14.50
CA THR A 68 -2.04 -0.06 13.21
C THR A 68 -0.66 -0.45 12.69
N GLU A 69 0.40 0.07 13.30
CA GLU A 69 1.79 -0.14 12.90
C GLU A 69 2.13 -1.63 12.85
N ALA A 70 1.91 -2.38 13.93
CA ALA A 70 2.23 -3.81 13.95
C ALA A 70 1.54 -4.60 12.84
N GLU A 71 0.25 -4.33 12.57
CA GLU A 71 -0.51 -4.97 11.49
C GLU A 71 0.08 -4.63 10.12
N PHE A 72 0.45 -3.37 9.91
CA PHE A 72 0.99 -2.89 8.64
C PHE A 72 2.41 -3.44 8.42
N SER A 73 3.27 -3.42 9.43
CA SER A 73 4.62 -3.98 9.38
C SER A 73 4.60 -5.47 9.04
N ILE A 74 3.74 -6.27 9.69
CA ILE A 74 3.55 -7.69 9.36
C ILE A 74 3.09 -7.87 7.91
N PHE A 75 2.14 -7.06 7.46
CA PHE A 75 1.66 -7.15 6.08
C PHE A 75 2.75 -6.78 5.08
N VAL A 76 3.59 -5.80 5.38
CA VAL A 76 4.68 -5.42 4.49
C VAL A 76 5.74 -6.50 4.42
N GLU A 77 6.16 -7.08 5.54
CA GLU A 77 7.08 -8.23 5.51
C GLU A 77 6.53 -9.37 4.62
N LYS A 78 5.23 -9.64 4.74
CA LYS A 78 4.55 -10.59 3.87
C LYS A 78 4.57 -10.16 2.40
N ALA A 79 4.42 -8.87 2.10
CA ALA A 79 4.49 -8.33 0.75
C ALA A 79 5.89 -8.42 0.15
N GLU A 80 6.93 -8.18 0.95
CA GLU A 80 8.32 -8.33 0.53
C GLU A 80 8.60 -9.78 0.13
N LEU A 81 8.30 -10.74 1.02
CA LEU A 81 8.47 -12.17 0.74
C LEU A 81 7.70 -12.61 -0.50
N TYR A 82 6.44 -12.20 -0.64
CA TYR A 82 5.62 -12.54 -1.80
C TYR A 82 6.25 -12.04 -3.11
N ILE A 83 6.73 -10.81 -3.13
CA ILE A 83 7.34 -10.22 -4.33
C ILE A 83 8.68 -10.90 -4.67
N GLU A 84 9.47 -11.27 -3.67
CA GLU A 84 10.73 -11.99 -3.85
C GLU A 84 10.52 -13.40 -4.45
N GLU A 85 9.45 -14.09 -4.05
CA GLU A 85 9.11 -15.43 -4.55
C GLU A 85 8.39 -15.44 -5.91
N LEU A 86 7.85 -14.29 -6.36
CA LEU A 86 7.15 -14.20 -7.64
C LEU A 86 8.09 -14.55 -8.81
N LYS A 87 7.60 -15.39 -9.72
CA LYS A 87 8.31 -15.78 -10.95
C LYS A 87 7.53 -15.37 -12.18
N THR A 88 8.25 -15.22 -13.29
CA THR A 88 7.63 -14.90 -14.59
C THR A 88 6.81 -16.04 -15.20
N ALA A 89 7.13 -17.28 -14.80
CA ALA A 89 6.45 -18.52 -15.14
C ALA A 89 6.84 -19.59 -14.09
N PRO A 90 6.18 -20.77 -14.02
CA PRO A 90 6.51 -21.80 -13.03
C PRO A 90 8.01 -22.16 -12.94
N ASN A 91 8.69 -22.20 -14.10
CA ASN A 91 10.13 -22.45 -14.21
C ASN A 91 10.91 -21.22 -14.74
N GLY A 92 10.28 -20.04 -14.70
CA GLY A 92 10.90 -18.79 -15.13
C GLY A 92 11.80 -18.18 -14.06
N PRO A 93 12.64 -17.20 -14.42
CA PRO A 93 13.42 -16.45 -13.44
C PRO A 93 12.50 -15.70 -12.46
N PRO A 94 13.01 -15.40 -11.25
CA PRO A 94 12.36 -14.47 -10.32
C PRO A 94 11.97 -13.17 -11.02
N ILE A 95 10.84 -12.59 -10.62
CA ILE A 95 10.30 -11.41 -11.29
C ILE A 95 11.23 -10.21 -11.15
N LEU A 96 11.96 -10.14 -10.03
CA LEU A 96 12.97 -9.13 -9.72
C LEU A 96 14.23 -9.22 -10.59
N GLU A 97 14.50 -10.38 -11.18
CA GLU A 97 15.61 -10.59 -12.13
C GLU A 97 15.16 -10.43 -13.60
N SER A 98 13.86 -10.29 -13.83
CA SER A 98 13.29 -10.18 -15.16
C SER A 98 13.23 -8.73 -15.68
N ASN A 99 12.91 -8.57 -16.97
CA ASN A 99 12.61 -7.27 -17.58
C ASN A 99 11.37 -6.58 -16.97
N ARG A 100 10.56 -7.28 -16.15
CA ARG A 100 9.37 -6.75 -15.49
C ARG A 100 9.65 -6.21 -14.07
N ARG A 101 10.89 -6.33 -13.58
CA ARG A 101 11.27 -6.03 -12.19
C ARG A 101 10.92 -4.63 -11.70
N THR A 102 10.92 -3.62 -12.58
CA THR A 102 10.87 -2.21 -12.18
C THR A 102 9.63 -1.86 -11.35
N GLY A 103 8.45 -2.38 -11.71
CA GLY A 103 7.23 -2.12 -10.94
C GLY A 103 7.26 -2.75 -9.55
N PHE A 104 7.79 -3.98 -9.46
CA PHE A 104 7.89 -4.73 -8.21
C PHE A 104 8.96 -4.18 -7.27
N LEU A 105 10.13 -3.80 -7.81
CA LEU A 105 11.14 -3.05 -7.05
C LEU A 105 10.60 -1.72 -6.55
N GLY A 106 9.71 -1.06 -7.32
CA GLY A 106 8.98 0.10 -6.86
C GLY A 106 8.27 -0.19 -5.53
N PHE A 107 7.40 -1.21 -5.49
CA PHE A 107 6.68 -1.59 -4.26
C PHE A 107 7.61 -1.88 -3.07
N LEU A 108 8.72 -2.60 -3.29
CA LEU A 108 9.70 -2.91 -2.24
C LEU A 108 10.42 -1.64 -1.72
N MET A 109 10.84 -0.75 -2.63
CA MET A 109 11.54 0.48 -2.26
C MET A 109 10.61 1.51 -1.64
N THR A 110 9.33 1.55 -2.04
CA THR A 110 8.36 2.50 -1.48
C THR A 110 8.15 2.24 0.00
N TYR A 111 8.37 1.03 0.52
CA TYR A 111 8.39 0.79 1.96
C TYR A 111 9.71 1.18 2.61
N LYS A 112 10.85 0.70 2.07
CA LYS A 112 12.18 0.94 2.66
C LYS A 112 12.58 2.42 2.71
N PHE A 113 12.05 3.23 1.79
CA PHE A 113 12.22 4.68 1.73
C PHE A 113 10.89 5.42 1.88
N SER A 114 9.88 4.77 2.49
CA SER A 114 8.54 5.36 2.51
C SER A 114 8.59 6.75 3.11
N GLN A 115 8.01 7.69 2.36
CA GLN A 115 7.77 9.02 2.88
C GLN A 115 6.81 8.96 4.08
N ASP A 116 6.30 7.80 4.50
CA ASP A 116 5.31 7.70 5.59
C ASP A 116 5.87 8.20 6.91
N HIS A 117 7.15 7.98 7.23
CA HIS A 117 7.73 8.60 8.43
C HIS A 117 7.72 10.13 8.32
N LEU A 118 8.00 10.68 7.14
CA LEU A 118 7.93 12.12 6.88
C LEU A 118 6.48 12.63 6.84
N GLU A 119 5.55 11.87 6.27
CA GLU A 119 4.13 12.23 6.14
C GLU A 119 3.40 12.12 7.47
N MET A 120 3.71 11.10 8.30
CA MET A 120 3.26 10.99 9.68
C MET A 120 3.79 12.15 10.50
N PHE A 121 5.08 12.46 10.38
CA PHE A 121 5.70 13.61 11.03
C PHE A 121 5.05 14.94 10.61
N PHE A 122 4.84 15.17 9.30
CA PHE A 122 4.15 16.36 8.81
C PHE A 122 2.66 16.38 9.18
N SER A 123 2.02 15.23 9.33
CA SER A 123 0.63 15.13 9.83
C SER A 123 0.56 15.45 11.32
N ALA A 124 1.53 15.00 12.11
CA ALA A 124 1.67 15.38 13.51
C ALA A 124 1.90 16.89 13.65
N ILE A 125 2.75 17.50 12.82
CA ILE A 125 2.92 18.96 12.78
C ILE A 125 1.61 19.66 12.41
N ARG A 126 0.90 19.19 11.36
CA ARG A 126 -0.37 19.78 10.94
C ARG A 126 -1.43 19.74 12.04
N SER A 127 -1.51 18.62 12.78
CA SER A 127 -2.44 18.45 13.91
C SER A 127 -2.26 19.51 15.01
N LYS A 128 -1.05 20.06 15.19
CA LYS A 128 -0.78 21.12 16.18
C LYS A 128 -1.30 22.49 15.73
N GLY A 129 -1.67 22.65 14.46
CA GLY A 129 -2.24 23.90 13.91
C GLY A 129 -3.75 24.04 14.07
N GLY A 130 -4.44 23.04 14.62
CA GLY A 130 -5.90 23.04 14.69
C GLY A 130 -6.52 23.10 13.29
N TYR A 131 -7.37 24.11 13.04
CA TYR A 131 -8.01 24.32 11.73
C TYR A 131 -7.08 24.94 10.67
N ASN A 132 -5.85 25.32 11.01
CA ASN A 132 -4.89 25.83 10.05
C ASN A 132 -4.00 24.71 9.50
N ASN A 133 -4.29 24.26 8.27
CA ASN A 133 -3.50 23.24 7.57
C ASN A 133 -2.25 23.80 6.85
N ASN A 134 -2.10 25.13 6.78
CA ASN A 134 -0.99 25.82 6.10
C ASN A 134 -0.23 26.72 7.09
N HIS A 135 0.67 26.10 7.84
CA HIS A 135 1.45 26.77 8.88
C HIS A 135 2.40 27.81 8.29
N THR A 136 2.53 28.95 8.96
CA THR A 136 3.68 29.85 8.76
C THR A 136 4.96 29.18 9.27
N CYS A 137 6.13 29.61 8.79
CA CYS A 137 7.42 29.06 9.23
C CYS A 137 7.58 29.08 10.77
N LYS A 138 7.08 30.11 11.45
CA LYS A 138 7.11 30.21 12.93
C LYS A 138 6.22 29.16 13.60
N GLN A 139 5.02 28.93 13.05
CA GLN A 139 4.08 27.92 13.58
C GLN A 139 4.62 26.50 13.35
N PHE A 140 5.23 26.25 12.20
CA PHE A 140 5.92 24.99 11.91
C PHE A 140 7.04 24.74 12.92
N GLN A 141 7.94 25.72 13.13
CA GLN A 141 9.04 25.61 14.08
C GLN A 141 8.55 25.34 15.51
N ALA A 142 7.50 26.04 15.96
CA ALA A 142 6.92 25.82 17.28
C ALA A 142 6.30 24.41 17.43
N ALA A 143 5.57 23.93 16.41
CA ALA A 143 5.00 22.59 16.39
C ALA A 143 6.08 21.50 16.39
N TYR A 144 7.16 21.72 15.62
CA TYR A 144 8.31 20.83 15.56
C TYR A 144 9.03 20.71 16.92
N LEU A 145 9.39 21.83 17.53
CA LEU A 145 10.03 21.85 18.85
C LEU A 145 9.16 21.17 19.91
N ARG A 146 7.85 21.38 19.84
CA ARG A 146 6.91 20.75 20.77
C ARG A 146 6.81 19.23 20.58
N LEU A 147 6.97 18.72 19.36
CA LEU A 147 7.04 17.28 19.10
C LEU A 147 8.34 16.69 19.66
N LEU A 148 9.48 17.35 19.45
CA LEU A 148 10.78 16.91 19.96
C LEU A 148 10.86 16.87 21.49
N CYS A 149 10.28 17.86 22.18
CA CYS A 149 10.31 17.91 23.64
C CYS A 149 9.33 16.93 24.32
N HIS A 150 8.44 16.29 23.58
CA HIS A 150 7.46 15.33 24.13
C HIS A 150 7.95 13.87 24.08
N GLU A 151 9.09 13.61 23.44
CA GLU A 151 9.74 12.28 23.35
C GLU A 151 10.93 12.11 24.32
N ILE A 152 11.05 12.98 25.35
CA ILE A 152 12.00 12.85 26.47
C ILE A 152 11.24 12.60 27.76
#